data_AF-A0A7X1NAQ7-F1
#
_entry.id   AF-A0A7X1NAQ7-F1
#
_cell.length_a   1.000
_cell.length_b   1.000
_cell.length_c   1.000
_cell.angle_alpha   90.00
_cell.angle_beta   90.00
_cell.angle_gamma   90.00
#
_symmetry.space_group_name_H-M   'P 1'
#
loop_
_entity.id
_entity.type
_entity.pdbx_description
1 polymer ?
#
loop_
_entity_poly.entity_id
_entity_poly.type
_entity_poly.pdbx_seq_one_letter_code
_entity_poly.pdbx_strand_id
1 'polypeptide(L)'
;MTMQPTMQQLDIFADSHDVMLRNDVLEQLQRRDAVLARPALERFASEYPDDGALPAMTVLVGELERTSTAPFADHAALAVARRYFEDEVIPAARRVLTVQDVQRWLAPCWRSLADRAAPLAFRGTEAENHENHAAPLWLLAGDGAAAIDAVEGIESWWRVPAPLAWMTEARYRTGGLDAAWPLLAELAWLAPARFAALLPRLGDALLDVLRRRFDAEFPGTGAVDDYAWFPAWLLVVKPALAGRLSEARVQRDHAASRATALLGEILRREHEGDQHELVSLRQEFSHLHAGLFDVYMTTRKVQHR
;
A
#
# COMPACT_ATOMS: atom_id res chain seq x y z
N MET A 1 29.68 -63.02 -8.32
CA MET A 1 29.06 -61.98 -7.48
C MET A 1 28.42 -60.96 -8.39
N THR A 2 27.10 -61.05 -8.48
CA THR A 2 26.19 -60.15 -9.18
C THR A 2 25.97 -58.91 -8.32
N MET A 3 26.23 -57.72 -8.87
CA MET A 3 25.56 -56.50 -8.44
C MET A 3 24.81 -55.96 -9.65
N GLN A 4 23.50 -56.17 -9.66
CA GLN A 4 22.59 -55.48 -10.56
C GLN A 4 22.58 -54.00 -10.16
N PRO A 5 22.76 -53.06 -11.09
CA PRO A 5 22.34 -51.70 -10.86
C PRO A 5 20.81 -51.73 -10.86
N THR A 6 20.19 -51.38 -9.75
CA THR A 6 18.79 -50.99 -9.69
C THR A 6 18.62 -49.81 -10.65
N MET A 7 18.15 -50.11 -11.86
CA MET A 7 17.65 -49.10 -12.79
C MET A 7 16.50 -48.41 -12.08
N GLN A 8 16.77 -47.23 -11.56
CA GLN A 8 15.77 -46.23 -11.21
C GLN A 8 15.18 -45.76 -12.54
N GLN A 9 14.34 -46.60 -13.14
CA GLN A 9 13.51 -46.24 -14.26
C GLN A 9 12.55 -45.20 -13.70
N LEU A 10 12.88 -43.92 -13.92
CA LEU A 10 12.00 -42.79 -13.70
C LEU A 10 10.62 -43.20 -14.20
N ASP A 11 9.66 -43.27 -13.29
CA ASP A 11 8.30 -43.70 -13.59
C ASP A 11 7.56 -42.51 -14.21
N ILE A 12 7.94 -42.18 -15.45
CA ILE A 12 7.47 -41.00 -16.21
C ILE A 12 5.93 -41.02 -16.33
N PHE A 13 5.30 -42.18 -16.16
CA PHE A 13 3.84 -42.34 -16.19
C PHE A 13 3.19 -42.08 -14.83
N ALA A 14 3.79 -42.54 -13.72
CA ALA A 14 3.33 -42.16 -12.37
C ALA A 14 3.50 -40.66 -12.14
N ASP A 15 4.65 -40.09 -12.54
CA ASP A 15 4.97 -38.65 -12.53
C ASP A 15 4.11 -37.84 -13.52
N SER A 16 3.35 -38.51 -14.41
CA SER A 16 2.38 -37.84 -15.29
C SER A 16 0.97 -37.86 -14.71
N HIS A 17 0.63 -38.89 -13.93
CA HIS A 17 -0.71 -39.05 -13.37
C HIS A 17 -0.92 -38.16 -12.15
N ASP A 18 0.08 -38.08 -11.26
CA ASP A 18 0.06 -37.15 -10.12
C ASP A 18 -0.02 -35.69 -10.61
N VAL A 19 0.80 -35.32 -11.60
CA VAL A 19 0.83 -33.99 -12.21
C VAL A 19 -0.50 -33.68 -12.88
N MET A 20 -1.11 -34.64 -13.59
CA MET A 20 -2.43 -34.47 -14.20
C MET A 20 -3.50 -34.18 -13.13
N LEU A 21 -3.64 -35.04 -12.11
CA LEU A 21 -4.65 -34.83 -11.06
C LEU A 21 -4.41 -33.53 -10.28
N ARG A 22 -3.15 -33.21 -10.00
CA ARG A 22 -2.77 -31.94 -9.38
C ARG A 22 -3.18 -30.75 -10.24
N ASN A 23 -2.93 -30.82 -11.55
CA ASN A 23 -3.32 -29.79 -12.50
C ASN A 23 -4.84 -29.65 -12.62
N ASP A 24 -5.60 -30.74 -12.54
CA ASP A 24 -7.07 -30.69 -12.52
C ASP A 24 -7.58 -29.85 -11.33
N VAL A 25 -7.02 -30.06 -10.14
CA VAL A 25 -7.34 -29.25 -8.94
C VAL A 25 -6.96 -27.79 -9.17
N LEU A 26 -5.74 -27.54 -9.67
CA LEU A 26 -5.25 -26.19 -9.93
C LEU A 26 -6.11 -25.43 -10.95
N GLU A 27 -6.56 -26.09 -12.01
CA GLU A 27 -7.42 -25.50 -13.03
C GLU A 27 -8.75 -25.04 -12.41
N GLN A 28 -9.38 -25.87 -11.57
CA GLN A 28 -10.63 -25.47 -10.91
C GLN A 28 -10.42 -24.37 -9.87
N LEU A 29 -9.30 -24.40 -9.12
CA LEU A 29 -8.93 -23.33 -8.19
C LEU A 29 -8.70 -22.00 -8.93
N GLN A 30 -8.00 -22.01 -10.06
CA GLN A 30 -7.77 -20.83 -10.90
C GLN A 30 -9.08 -20.28 -11.47
N ARG A 31 -10.01 -21.16 -11.86
CA ARG A 31 -11.38 -20.79 -12.29
C ARG A 31 -12.28 -20.37 -11.13
N ARG A 32 -11.86 -20.59 -9.89
CA ARG A 32 -12.66 -20.39 -8.66
C ARG A 32 -13.96 -21.19 -8.67
N ASP A 33 -13.95 -22.39 -9.25
CA ASP A 33 -15.11 -23.29 -9.27
C ASP A 33 -15.08 -24.22 -8.06
N ALA A 34 -15.77 -23.83 -6.99
CA ALA A 34 -15.85 -24.64 -5.76
C ALA A 34 -16.48 -26.02 -6.01
N VAL A 35 -17.47 -26.09 -6.91
CA VAL A 35 -18.26 -27.29 -7.18
C VAL A 35 -17.40 -28.37 -7.84
N LEU A 36 -16.54 -27.97 -8.77
CA LEU A 36 -15.61 -28.89 -9.44
C LEU A 36 -14.30 -29.07 -8.69
N ALA A 37 -13.84 -28.08 -7.93
CA ALA A 37 -12.58 -28.17 -7.19
C ALA A 37 -12.62 -29.21 -6.06
N ARG A 38 -13.75 -29.34 -5.35
CA ARG A 38 -13.89 -30.31 -4.25
C ARG A 38 -13.76 -31.77 -4.71
N PRO A 39 -14.51 -32.27 -5.71
CA PRO A 39 -14.35 -33.62 -6.22
C PRO A 39 -12.95 -33.87 -6.83
N ALA A 40 -12.37 -32.89 -7.52
CA ALA A 40 -11.01 -33.01 -8.04
C ALA A 40 -9.99 -33.19 -6.92
N LEU A 41 -10.11 -32.42 -5.83
CA LEU A 41 -9.25 -32.52 -4.66
C LEU A 41 -9.42 -33.86 -3.93
N GLU A 42 -10.65 -34.34 -3.76
CA GLU A 42 -10.92 -35.64 -3.13
C GLU A 42 -10.30 -36.79 -3.94
N ARG A 43 -10.41 -36.73 -5.27
CA ARG A 43 -9.77 -37.69 -6.15
C ARG A 43 -8.25 -37.67 -5.98
N PHE A 44 -7.64 -36.49 -6.06
CA PHE A 44 -6.19 -36.35 -5.88
C PHE A 44 -5.73 -36.84 -4.50
N ALA A 45 -6.45 -36.49 -3.43
CA ALA A 45 -6.14 -36.92 -2.07
C ALA A 45 -6.30 -38.43 -1.86
N SER A 46 -7.23 -39.07 -2.56
CA SER A 46 -7.42 -40.53 -2.48
C SER A 46 -6.27 -41.32 -3.11
N GLU A 47 -5.66 -40.77 -4.17
CA GLU A 47 -4.58 -41.42 -4.90
C GLU A 47 -3.19 -41.03 -4.37
N TYR A 48 -3.03 -39.81 -3.85
CA TYR A 48 -1.77 -39.26 -3.36
C TYR A 48 -1.90 -38.59 -1.97
N PRO A 49 -2.28 -39.33 -0.91
CA PRO A 49 -2.60 -38.75 0.41
C PRO A 49 -1.44 -38.04 1.11
N ASP A 50 -0.19 -38.38 0.75
CA ASP A 50 1.03 -37.81 1.35
C ASP A 50 1.57 -36.60 0.57
N ASP A 51 0.90 -36.12 -0.48
CA ASP A 51 1.35 -34.95 -1.25
C ASP A 51 1.33 -33.67 -0.40
N GLY A 52 2.49 -33.00 -0.34
CA GLY A 52 2.71 -31.82 0.50
C GLY A 52 1.96 -30.55 0.08
N ALA A 53 1.24 -30.55 -1.05
CA ALA A 53 0.38 -29.46 -1.49
C ALA A 53 -1.09 -29.65 -1.05
N LEU A 54 -1.50 -30.86 -0.67
CA LEU A 54 -2.88 -31.16 -0.24
C LEU A 54 -3.42 -30.24 0.86
N PRO A 55 -2.67 -29.93 1.94
CA PRO A 55 -3.18 -29.03 2.98
C PRO A 55 -3.52 -27.64 2.42
N ALA A 56 -2.67 -27.10 1.56
CA ALA A 56 -2.88 -25.79 0.97
C ALA A 56 -4.04 -25.81 -0.05
N MET A 57 -4.13 -26.84 -0.89
CA MET A 57 -5.28 -27.00 -1.79
C MET A 57 -6.60 -27.12 -1.01
N THR A 58 -6.60 -27.84 0.12
CA THR A 58 -7.76 -27.98 1.00
C THR A 58 -8.22 -26.64 1.57
N VAL A 59 -7.28 -25.80 2.02
CA VAL A 59 -7.59 -24.44 2.49
C VAL A 59 -8.23 -23.61 1.37
N LEU A 60 -7.67 -23.65 0.16
CA LEU A 60 -8.17 -22.86 -0.97
C LEU A 60 -9.57 -23.31 -1.44
N VAL A 61 -9.83 -24.62 -1.52
CA VAL A 61 -11.17 -25.13 -1.85
C VAL A 61 -12.16 -24.75 -0.75
N GLY A 62 -11.79 -24.92 0.53
CA GLY A 62 -12.65 -24.53 1.65
C GLY A 62 -12.98 -23.04 1.66
N GLU A 63 -12.05 -22.18 1.23
CA GLU A 63 -12.32 -20.75 1.08
C GLU A 63 -13.30 -20.45 -0.07
N LEU A 64 -13.19 -21.16 -1.21
CA LEU A 64 -14.16 -21.00 -2.31
C LEU A 64 -15.58 -21.43 -1.91
N GLU A 65 -15.71 -22.43 -1.04
CA GLU A 65 -16.99 -22.90 -0.51
C GLU A 65 -17.60 -21.94 0.52
N ARG A 66 -16.79 -21.08 1.14
CA ARG A 66 -17.25 -20.05 2.09
C ARG A 66 -17.83 -18.85 1.37
N THR A 67 -19.02 -18.99 0.80
CA THR A 67 -19.72 -17.91 0.07
C THR A 67 -20.60 -17.03 0.96
N SER A 68 -20.22 -16.79 2.21
CA SER A 68 -21.04 -15.95 3.10
C SER A 68 -21.05 -14.51 2.59
N THR A 69 -22.25 -13.97 2.33
CA THR A 69 -22.47 -12.56 1.98
C THR A 69 -23.00 -11.75 3.17
N ALA A 70 -23.16 -12.39 4.33
CA ALA A 70 -23.68 -11.74 5.52
C ALA A 70 -22.66 -10.69 6.03
N PRO A 71 -23.12 -9.45 6.31
CA PRO A 71 -22.29 -8.45 6.94
C PRO A 71 -21.67 -8.93 8.25
N PHE A 72 -20.49 -8.42 8.58
CA PHE A 72 -19.89 -8.67 9.89
C PHE A 72 -20.71 -8.00 10.99
N ALA A 73 -20.89 -8.70 12.11
CA ALA A 73 -21.62 -8.16 13.26
C ALA A 73 -20.84 -7.04 13.96
N ASP A 74 -19.51 -7.17 14.02
CA ASP A 74 -18.62 -6.22 14.68
C ASP A 74 -17.18 -6.29 14.13
N HIS A 75 -16.32 -5.41 14.64
CA HIS A 75 -14.89 -5.36 14.30
C HIS A 75 -14.11 -6.60 14.73
N ALA A 76 -14.55 -7.32 15.77
CA ALA A 76 -13.86 -8.53 16.22
C ALA A 76 -14.08 -9.69 15.24
N ALA A 77 -15.31 -9.83 14.72
CA ALA A 77 -15.64 -10.78 13.67
C ALA A 77 -14.84 -10.50 12.39
N LEU A 78 -14.69 -9.22 12.02
CA LEU A 78 -13.83 -8.82 10.91
C LEU A 78 -12.36 -9.17 11.18
N ALA A 79 -11.84 -8.84 12.37
CA ALA A 79 -10.45 -9.11 12.73
C ALA A 79 -10.12 -10.62 12.66
N VAL A 80 -11.03 -11.48 13.13
CA VAL A 80 -10.88 -12.94 13.03
C VAL A 80 -10.86 -13.39 11.58
N ALA A 81 -11.79 -12.91 10.75
CA ALA A 81 -11.85 -13.28 9.34
C ALA A 81 -10.61 -12.81 8.56
N ARG A 82 -10.17 -11.57 8.80
CA ARG A 82 -8.95 -11.01 8.21
C ARG A 82 -7.72 -11.81 8.63
N ARG A 83 -7.57 -12.12 9.92
CA ARG A 83 -6.44 -12.89 10.43
C ARG A 83 -6.41 -14.30 9.85
N TYR A 84 -7.54 -14.98 9.79
CA TYR A 84 -7.63 -16.28 9.11
C TYR A 84 -7.16 -16.17 7.65
N PHE A 85 -7.59 -15.13 6.95
CA PHE A 85 -7.21 -14.92 5.56
C PHE A 85 -5.69 -14.67 5.40
N GLU A 86 -5.11 -13.85 6.27
CA GLU A 86 -3.68 -13.53 6.28
C GLU A 86 -2.79 -14.71 6.71
N ASP A 87 -3.20 -15.46 7.74
CA ASP A 87 -2.41 -16.54 8.35
C ASP A 87 -2.55 -17.88 7.58
N GLU A 88 -3.69 -18.15 6.96
CA GLU A 88 -3.97 -19.46 6.33
C GLU A 88 -4.12 -19.37 4.81
N VAL A 89 -4.98 -18.46 4.32
CA VAL A 89 -5.37 -18.44 2.90
C VAL A 89 -4.26 -17.88 2.01
N ILE A 90 -3.64 -16.77 2.41
CA ILE A 90 -2.56 -16.15 1.62
C ILE A 90 -1.35 -17.10 1.50
N PRO A 91 -0.83 -17.74 2.57
CA PRO A 91 0.25 -18.71 2.45
C PRO A 91 -0.13 -19.92 1.60
N ALA A 92 -1.36 -20.44 1.73
CA ALA A 92 -1.85 -21.53 0.90
C ALA A 92 -1.87 -21.16 -0.59
N ALA A 93 -2.38 -19.96 -0.92
CA ALA A 93 -2.40 -19.45 -2.30
C ALA A 93 -0.99 -19.34 -2.88
N ARG A 94 -0.04 -18.79 -2.11
CA ARG A 94 1.37 -18.66 -2.53
C ARG A 94 2.09 -20.00 -2.72
N ARG A 95 1.66 -21.04 -2.03
CA ARG A 95 2.25 -22.39 -2.12
C ARG A 95 1.79 -23.15 -3.35
N VAL A 96 0.56 -22.89 -3.80
CA VAL A 96 -0.14 -23.70 -4.81
C VAL A 96 -0.23 -22.98 -6.15
N LEU A 97 -0.46 -21.68 -6.15
CA LEU A 97 -0.66 -20.88 -7.36
C LEU A 97 0.64 -20.23 -7.82
N THR A 98 0.68 -19.85 -9.10
CA THR A 98 1.80 -19.06 -9.63
C THR A 98 1.79 -17.65 -9.03
N VAL A 99 2.96 -17.00 -8.98
CA VAL A 99 3.10 -15.61 -8.49
C VAL A 99 2.13 -14.65 -9.20
N GLN A 100 1.87 -14.88 -10.49
CA GLN A 100 0.96 -14.07 -11.31
C GLN A 100 -0.51 -14.30 -10.93
N ASP A 101 -0.89 -15.53 -10.58
CA ASP A 101 -2.27 -15.90 -10.26
C ASP A 101 -2.67 -15.58 -8.82
N VAL A 102 -1.72 -15.54 -7.88
CA VAL A 102 -2.01 -15.31 -6.45
C VAL A 102 -2.86 -14.06 -6.24
N GLN A 103 -2.47 -12.91 -6.79
CA GLN A 103 -3.24 -11.67 -6.58
C GLN A 103 -4.60 -11.71 -7.28
N ARG A 104 -4.65 -12.28 -8.49
CA ARG A 104 -5.91 -12.46 -9.24
C ARG A 104 -6.89 -13.34 -8.48
N TRP A 105 -6.38 -14.36 -7.79
CA TRP A 105 -7.18 -15.28 -6.98
C TRP A 105 -7.61 -14.65 -5.65
N LEU A 106 -6.73 -13.92 -4.96
CA LEU A 106 -7.02 -13.30 -3.65
C LEU A 106 -7.97 -12.09 -3.76
N ALA A 107 -7.89 -11.32 -4.85
CA ALA A 107 -8.65 -10.07 -4.97
C ALA A 107 -10.17 -10.23 -4.77
N PRO A 108 -10.88 -11.20 -5.38
CA PRO A 108 -12.30 -11.43 -5.10
C PRO A 108 -12.61 -11.76 -3.63
N CYS A 109 -11.73 -12.48 -2.94
CA CYS A 109 -11.92 -12.77 -1.51
C CYS A 109 -11.78 -11.51 -0.67
N TRP A 110 -10.79 -10.67 -0.96
CA TRP A 110 -10.64 -9.36 -0.31
C TRP A 110 -11.85 -8.45 -0.55
N ARG A 111 -12.41 -8.42 -1.77
CA ARG A 111 -13.65 -7.69 -2.05
C ARG A 111 -14.80 -8.19 -1.20
N SER A 112 -14.99 -9.51 -1.10
CA SER A 112 -16.03 -10.10 -0.25
C SER A 112 -15.87 -9.71 1.22
N LEU A 113 -14.66 -9.72 1.76
CA LEU A 113 -14.40 -9.25 3.13
C LEU A 113 -14.71 -7.75 3.27
N ALA A 114 -14.35 -6.93 2.28
CA ALA A 114 -14.60 -5.50 2.26
C ALA A 114 -16.10 -5.17 2.22
N ASP A 115 -16.86 -5.85 1.35
CA ASP A 115 -18.33 -5.71 1.25
C ASP A 115 -19.01 -6.03 2.58
N ARG A 116 -18.60 -7.13 3.23
CA ARG A 116 -19.15 -7.54 4.53
C ARG A 116 -18.77 -6.59 5.66
N ALA A 117 -17.64 -5.89 5.51
CA ALA A 117 -17.17 -4.88 6.45
C ALA A 117 -17.80 -3.50 6.23
N ALA A 118 -18.43 -3.25 5.08
CA ALA A 118 -18.94 -1.92 4.71
C ALA A 118 -19.90 -1.28 5.75
N PRO A 119 -20.77 -2.03 6.45
CA PRO A 119 -21.64 -1.44 7.47
C PRO A 119 -20.93 -1.07 8.78
N LEU A 120 -19.68 -1.50 8.98
CA LEU A 120 -18.94 -1.24 10.22
C LEU A 120 -18.40 0.19 10.21
N ALA A 121 -18.89 1.01 11.14
CA ALA A 121 -18.35 2.36 11.35
C ALA A 121 -16.87 2.30 11.73
N PHE A 122 -16.09 3.27 11.26
CA PHE A 122 -14.69 3.41 11.64
C PHE A 122 -14.53 3.69 13.14
N ARG A 123 -13.71 2.88 13.83
CA ARG A 123 -13.32 3.10 15.24
C ARG A 123 -11.90 3.66 15.27
N GLY A 124 -11.78 4.98 15.29
CA GLY A 124 -10.49 5.67 15.36
C GLY A 124 -10.18 6.17 16.75
N THR A 125 -9.18 5.59 17.42
CA THR A 125 -8.32 6.20 18.48
C THR A 125 -7.39 5.16 19.13
N GLU A 126 -7.73 3.88 19.13
CA GLU A 126 -6.86 2.82 19.66
C GLU A 126 -5.88 2.34 18.59
N ALA A 127 -4.58 2.45 18.88
CA ALA A 127 -3.46 2.22 17.95
C ALA A 127 -3.54 0.91 17.15
N GLU A 128 -4.20 -0.12 17.68
CA GLU A 128 -4.07 -1.50 17.23
C GLU A 128 -5.13 -1.96 16.21
N ASN A 129 -6.23 -1.22 16.02
CA ASN A 129 -7.38 -1.72 15.24
C ASN A 129 -7.77 -0.93 13.98
N HIS A 130 -6.92 0.02 13.55
CA HIS A 130 -7.20 0.83 12.36
C HIS A 130 -7.41 -0.02 11.11
N GLU A 131 -6.72 -1.14 11.01
CA GLU A 131 -6.73 -2.04 9.87
C GLU A 131 -8.06 -2.81 9.70
N ASN A 132 -8.96 -2.79 10.69
CA ASN A 132 -10.26 -3.47 10.64
C ASN A 132 -11.36 -2.53 10.11
N HIS A 133 -11.24 -2.12 8.86
CA HIS A 133 -12.21 -1.30 8.14
C HIS A 133 -12.33 -1.75 6.69
N ALA A 134 -13.41 -1.40 5.98
CA ALA A 134 -13.60 -1.79 4.58
C ALA A 134 -12.52 -1.21 3.64
N ALA A 135 -12.10 0.04 3.86
CA ALA A 135 -11.12 0.73 3.01
C ALA A 135 -9.78 -0.02 2.80
N PRO A 136 -9.05 -0.47 3.84
CA PRO A 136 -7.82 -1.24 3.65
C PRO A 136 -8.06 -2.58 2.93
N LEU A 137 -9.23 -3.19 3.07
CA LEU A 137 -9.58 -4.45 2.38
C LEU A 137 -9.81 -4.20 0.87
N TRP A 138 -10.46 -3.09 0.50
CA TRP A 138 -10.57 -2.67 -0.90
C TRP A 138 -9.20 -2.38 -1.52
N LEU A 139 -8.29 -1.76 -0.76
CA LEU A 139 -6.90 -1.59 -1.20
C LEU A 139 -6.21 -2.94 -1.42
N LEU A 140 -6.37 -3.92 -0.52
CA LEU A 140 -5.81 -5.26 -0.72
C LEU A 140 -6.43 -6.00 -1.92
N ALA A 141 -7.69 -5.71 -2.25
CA ALA A 141 -8.34 -6.19 -3.45
C ALA A 141 -7.88 -5.51 -4.76
N GLY A 142 -7.06 -4.47 -4.66
CA GLY A 142 -6.65 -3.64 -5.81
C GLY A 142 -7.73 -2.69 -6.31
N ASP A 143 -8.80 -2.47 -5.54
CA ASP A 143 -9.93 -1.61 -5.91
C ASP A 143 -9.80 -0.22 -5.29
N GLY A 144 -9.10 0.67 -5.99
CA GLY A 144 -8.84 2.02 -5.51
C GLY A 144 -10.10 2.90 -5.45
N ALA A 145 -11.07 2.69 -6.35
CA ALA A 145 -12.30 3.48 -6.37
C ALA A 145 -13.18 3.13 -5.15
N ALA A 146 -13.41 1.84 -4.90
CA ALA A 146 -14.17 1.42 -3.72
C ALA A 146 -13.48 1.81 -2.40
N ALA A 147 -12.14 1.83 -2.37
CA ALA A 147 -11.39 2.34 -1.22
C ALA A 147 -11.61 3.84 -0.97
N ILE A 148 -11.67 4.67 -2.03
CA ILE A 148 -11.99 6.10 -1.92
C ILE A 148 -13.37 6.28 -1.31
N ASP A 149 -14.39 5.61 -1.88
CA ASP A 149 -15.77 5.71 -1.40
C ASP A 149 -15.89 5.32 0.08
N ALA A 150 -15.22 4.24 0.47
CA ALA A 150 -15.20 3.78 1.87
C ALA A 150 -14.53 4.78 2.82
N VAL A 151 -13.48 5.49 2.39
CA VAL A 151 -12.84 6.52 3.23
C VAL A 151 -13.68 7.79 3.29
N GLU A 152 -14.33 8.18 2.20
CA GLU A 152 -15.20 9.37 2.18
C GLU A 152 -16.40 9.25 3.13
N GLY A 153 -16.83 8.01 3.44
CA GLY A 153 -17.82 7.73 4.48
C GLY A 153 -17.35 7.97 5.93
N ILE A 154 -16.05 8.15 6.17
CA ILE A 154 -15.50 8.41 7.50
C ILE A 154 -15.54 9.93 7.77
N GLU A 155 -16.22 10.33 8.84
CA GLU A 155 -16.28 11.74 9.25
C GLU A 155 -14.87 12.28 9.54
N SER A 156 -14.55 13.44 8.96
CA SER A 156 -13.26 14.12 9.15
C SER A 156 -12.03 13.22 8.88
N TRP A 157 -12.13 12.27 7.94
CA TRP A 157 -11.07 11.30 7.62
C TRP A 157 -9.68 11.92 7.40
N TRP A 158 -9.61 13.12 6.84
CA TRP A 158 -8.37 13.84 6.56
C TRP A 158 -7.60 14.28 7.82
N ARG A 159 -8.25 14.28 9.00
CA ARG A 159 -7.60 14.54 10.30
C ARG A 159 -7.06 13.28 10.98
N VAL A 160 -7.40 12.10 10.46
CA VAL A 160 -7.05 10.83 11.08
C VAL A 160 -5.94 10.17 10.26
N PRO A 161 -4.79 9.82 10.87
CA PRO A 161 -3.64 9.33 10.11
C PRO A 161 -3.90 8.09 9.24
N ALA A 162 -4.68 7.13 9.73
CA ALA A 162 -4.95 5.89 8.98
C ALA A 162 -5.86 6.11 7.76
N PRO A 163 -7.06 6.72 7.88
CA PRO A 163 -7.87 7.09 6.72
C PRO A 163 -7.16 7.99 5.71
N LEU A 164 -6.36 8.97 6.16
CA LEU A 164 -5.57 9.80 5.25
C LEU A 164 -4.55 8.97 4.44
N ALA A 165 -3.88 8.01 5.08
CA ALA A 165 -2.96 7.11 4.39
C ALA A 165 -3.67 6.22 3.35
N TRP A 166 -4.84 5.68 3.69
CA TRP A 166 -5.63 4.88 2.74
C TRP A 166 -6.12 5.70 1.55
N MET A 167 -6.62 6.93 1.80
CA MET A 167 -7.01 7.83 0.72
C MET A 167 -5.83 8.16 -0.19
N THR A 168 -4.65 8.41 0.39
CA THR A 168 -3.42 8.68 -0.37
C THR A 168 -3.07 7.50 -1.28
N GLU A 169 -3.08 6.27 -0.74
CA GLU A 169 -2.82 5.05 -1.51
C GLU A 169 -3.86 4.83 -2.62
N ALA A 170 -5.14 5.05 -2.32
CA ALA A 170 -6.24 4.87 -3.24
C ALA A 170 -6.21 5.88 -4.40
N ARG A 171 -5.93 7.16 -4.10
CA ARG A 171 -5.78 8.24 -5.09
C ARG A 171 -4.54 8.03 -5.96
N TYR A 172 -3.44 7.55 -5.38
CA TYR A 172 -2.26 7.16 -6.16
C TYR A 172 -2.59 6.05 -7.17
N ARG A 173 -3.29 4.99 -6.73
CA ARG A 173 -3.62 3.86 -7.62
C ARG A 173 -4.61 4.20 -8.74
N THR A 174 -5.48 5.18 -8.52
CA THR A 174 -6.51 5.57 -9.50
C THR A 174 -6.09 6.74 -10.39
N GLY A 175 -5.36 7.72 -9.85
CA GLY A 175 -4.99 8.97 -10.53
C GLY A 175 -3.49 9.21 -10.64
N GLY A 176 -2.65 8.26 -10.22
CA GLY A 176 -1.21 8.39 -10.21
C GLY A 176 -0.69 9.40 -9.19
N LEU A 177 0.60 9.72 -9.32
CA LEU A 177 1.32 10.55 -8.36
C LEU A 177 0.79 12.00 -8.30
N ASP A 178 0.32 12.52 -9.42
CA ASP A 178 -0.27 13.87 -9.51
C ASP A 178 -1.46 14.05 -8.57
N ALA A 179 -2.31 13.04 -8.44
CA ALA A 179 -3.45 13.05 -7.52
C ALA A 179 -3.06 12.82 -6.05
N ALA A 180 -1.87 12.25 -5.81
CA ALA A 180 -1.42 11.86 -4.48
C ALA A 180 -0.56 12.93 -3.80
N TRP A 181 0.09 13.83 -4.55
CA TRP A 181 1.00 14.84 -3.99
C TRP A 181 0.43 15.65 -2.82
N PRO A 182 -0.80 16.20 -2.90
CA PRO A 182 -1.34 16.99 -1.79
C PRO A 182 -1.52 16.14 -0.53
N LEU A 183 -2.00 14.91 -0.69
CA LEU A 183 -2.28 13.99 0.40
C LEU A 183 -1.00 13.42 1.02
N LEU A 184 0.04 13.17 0.20
CA LEU A 184 1.37 12.81 0.68
C LEU A 184 1.95 13.91 1.58
N ALA A 185 1.75 15.18 1.23
CA ALA A 185 2.18 16.30 2.06
C ALA A 185 1.39 16.38 3.38
N GLU A 186 0.06 16.29 3.30
CA GLU A 186 -0.81 16.26 4.49
C GLU A 186 -0.44 15.10 5.43
N LEU A 187 -0.16 13.91 4.88
CA LEU A 187 0.22 12.73 5.66
C LEU A 187 1.61 12.88 6.29
N ALA A 188 2.57 13.46 5.56
CA ALA A 188 3.90 13.75 6.09
C ALA A 188 3.83 14.67 7.32
N TRP A 189 2.97 15.69 7.31
CA TRP A 189 2.79 16.57 8.46
C TRP A 189 2.01 15.91 9.60
N LEU A 190 0.97 15.14 9.28
CA LEU A 190 0.09 14.55 10.30
C LEU A 190 0.71 13.33 10.98
N ALA A 191 1.39 12.48 10.23
CA ALA A 191 1.97 11.22 10.72
C ALA A 191 3.20 10.80 9.91
N PRO A 192 4.38 11.40 10.17
CA PRO A 192 5.63 11.14 9.45
C PRO A 192 5.98 9.64 9.34
N ALA A 193 5.75 8.87 10.41
CA ALA A 193 5.98 7.42 10.41
C ALA A 193 5.08 6.66 9.44
N ARG A 194 3.81 7.06 9.31
CA ARG A 194 2.88 6.44 8.35
C ARG A 194 3.20 6.87 6.93
N PHE A 195 3.61 8.12 6.72
CA PHE A 195 4.15 8.57 5.44
C PHE A 195 5.34 7.71 5.02
N ALA A 196 6.34 7.55 5.89
CA ALA A 196 7.54 6.76 5.61
C ALA A 196 7.21 5.29 5.29
N ALA A 197 6.25 4.69 6.01
CA ALA A 197 5.79 3.33 5.77
C ALA A 197 4.95 3.19 4.49
N LEU A 198 4.28 4.25 4.04
CA LEU A 198 3.47 4.24 2.82
C LEU A 198 4.31 4.26 1.55
N LEU A 199 5.41 5.02 1.51
CA LEU A 199 6.26 5.15 0.32
C LEU A 199 6.66 3.81 -0.33
N PRO A 200 7.23 2.83 0.39
CA PRO A 200 7.59 1.54 -0.22
C PRO A 200 6.37 0.72 -0.65
N ARG A 201 5.19 0.93 -0.05
CA ARG A 201 3.95 0.24 -0.45
C ARG A 201 3.40 0.74 -1.79
N LEU A 202 3.68 2.00 -2.14
CA LEU A 202 3.28 2.56 -3.44
C LEU A 202 4.13 1.99 -4.59
N GLY A 203 5.36 1.56 -4.29
CA GLY A 203 6.27 0.96 -5.28
C GLY A 203 6.66 1.91 -6.42
N ASP A 204 6.55 3.22 -6.20
CA ASP A 204 6.84 4.24 -7.20
C ASP A 204 8.35 4.56 -7.23
N ALA A 205 8.97 4.34 -8.39
CA ALA A 205 10.41 4.55 -8.55
C ALA A 205 10.85 6.01 -8.31
N LEU A 206 10.01 6.99 -8.63
CA LEU A 206 10.31 8.40 -8.41
C LEU A 206 10.27 8.72 -6.92
N LEU A 207 9.27 8.22 -6.18
CA LEU A 207 9.20 8.35 -4.73
C LEU A 207 10.39 7.67 -4.05
N ASP A 208 10.81 6.50 -4.52
CA ASP A 208 11.98 5.81 -3.97
C ASP A 208 13.30 6.56 -4.19
N VAL A 209 13.46 7.21 -5.35
CA VAL A 209 14.61 8.08 -5.61
C VAL A 209 14.55 9.32 -4.72
N LEU A 210 13.40 9.96 -4.61
CA LEU A 210 13.22 11.15 -3.78
C LEU A 210 13.43 10.86 -2.29
N ARG A 211 12.91 9.74 -1.79
CA ARG A 211 13.10 9.28 -0.41
C ARG A 211 14.57 9.08 -0.10
N ARG A 212 15.29 8.29 -0.91
CA ARG A 212 16.73 8.06 -0.70
C ARG A 212 17.55 9.34 -0.75
N ARG A 213 17.16 10.27 -1.62
CA ARG A 213 17.82 11.57 -1.72
C ARG A 213 17.52 12.45 -0.51
N PHE A 214 16.28 12.46 -0.02
CA PHE A 214 15.91 13.14 1.23
C PHE A 214 16.73 12.58 2.40
N ASP A 215 16.78 11.25 2.57
CA ASP A 215 17.52 10.59 3.64
C ASP A 215 19.02 10.93 3.62
N ALA A 216 19.59 11.22 2.44
CA ALA A 216 21.01 11.55 2.27
C ALA A 216 21.34 13.04 2.37
N GLU A 217 20.45 13.92 1.90
CA GLU A 217 20.73 15.36 1.73
C GLU A 217 20.00 16.24 2.74
N PHE A 218 18.93 15.76 3.39
CA PHE A 218 18.14 16.60 4.29
C PHE A 218 18.94 16.96 5.55
N PRO A 219 19.06 18.27 5.89
CA PRO A 219 19.79 18.72 7.07
C PRO A 219 18.97 18.54 8.35
N GLY A 220 18.66 17.28 8.68
CA GLY A 220 17.87 16.87 9.84
C GLY A 220 18.66 15.98 10.81
N THR A 221 17.92 15.31 11.68
CA THR A 221 18.45 14.36 12.68
C THR A 221 18.61 12.93 12.14
N GLY A 222 18.01 12.64 10.98
CA GLY A 222 17.83 11.30 10.45
C GLY A 222 16.68 10.54 11.12
N ALA A 223 15.89 11.19 11.98
CA ALA A 223 14.75 10.59 12.64
C ALA A 223 13.53 10.53 11.71
N VAL A 224 12.59 9.62 12.00
CA VAL A 224 11.36 9.48 11.23
C VAL A 224 10.54 10.77 11.20
N ASP A 225 10.60 11.59 12.25
CA ASP A 225 9.91 12.88 12.32
C ASP A 225 10.42 13.91 11.31
N ASP A 226 11.65 13.73 10.79
CA ASP A 226 12.19 14.61 9.74
C ASP A 226 11.34 14.54 8.47
N TYR A 227 10.66 13.43 8.21
CA TYR A 227 9.78 13.30 7.04
C TYR A 227 8.65 14.34 7.01
N ALA A 228 8.30 14.98 8.13
CA ALA A 228 7.39 16.12 8.12
C ALA A 228 7.88 17.26 7.19
N TRP A 229 9.20 17.39 7.03
CA TRP A 229 9.85 18.39 6.18
C TRP A 229 10.03 17.94 4.73
N PHE A 230 9.70 16.69 4.40
CA PHE A 230 9.82 16.16 3.04
C PHE A 230 9.10 17.04 2.00
N PRO A 231 7.87 17.54 2.22
CA PRO A 231 7.20 18.40 1.23
C PRO A 231 7.92 19.74 0.99
N ALA A 232 8.44 20.37 2.06
CA ALA A 232 9.19 21.62 1.96
C ALA A 232 10.52 21.39 1.23
N TRP A 233 11.26 20.34 1.59
CA TRP A 233 12.48 19.96 0.89
C TRP A 233 12.24 19.62 -0.59
N LEU A 234 11.13 18.96 -0.89
CA LEU A 234 10.74 18.61 -2.24
C LEU A 234 10.57 19.85 -3.13
N LEU A 235 10.04 20.95 -2.59
CA LEU A 235 9.93 22.23 -3.32
C LEU A 235 11.29 22.87 -3.62
N VAL A 236 12.30 22.64 -2.79
CA VAL A 236 13.67 23.11 -3.04
C VAL A 236 14.29 22.35 -4.21
N VAL A 237 14.19 21.01 -4.20
CA VAL A 237 14.83 20.16 -5.22
C VAL A 237 14.00 20.00 -6.50
N LYS A 238 12.67 20.18 -6.42
CA LYS A 238 11.72 20.10 -7.54
C LYS A 238 10.67 21.22 -7.47
N PRO A 239 11.03 22.47 -7.79
CA PRO A 239 10.12 23.63 -7.74
C PRO A 239 8.86 23.48 -8.59
N ALA A 240 8.89 22.69 -9.67
CA ALA A 240 7.75 22.44 -10.54
C ALA A 240 6.55 21.79 -9.83
N LEU A 241 6.75 21.19 -8.65
CA LEU A 241 5.68 20.60 -7.86
C LEU A 241 4.92 21.63 -6.98
N ALA A 242 5.31 22.90 -7.00
CA ALA A 242 4.67 23.96 -6.21
C ALA A 242 3.16 24.04 -6.43
N GLY A 243 2.70 23.99 -7.69
CA GLY A 243 1.27 24.01 -8.00
C GLY A 243 0.51 22.85 -7.38
N ARG A 244 1.04 21.62 -7.51
CA ARG A 244 0.41 20.41 -6.93
C ARG A 244 0.40 20.45 -5.40
N LEU A 245 1.52 20.79 -4.78
CA LEU A 245 1.60 20.85 -3.31
C LEU A 245 0.77 21.99 -2.71
N SER A 246 0.43 23.03 -3.50
CA SER A 246 -0.45 24.11 -3.05
C SER A 246 -1.90 23.68 -2.84
N GLU A 247 -2.31 22.54 -3.42
CA GLU A 247 -3.64 21.95 -3.20
C GLU A 247 -3.78 21.29 -1.81
N ALA A 248 -2.66 21.09 -1.10
CA ALA A 248 -2.66 20.48 0.22
C ALA A 248 -3.27 21.41 1.29
N ARG A 249 -3.97 20.80 2.25
CA ARG A 249 -4.54 21.51 3.42
C ARG A 249 -3.44 21.89 4.41
N VAL A 250 -2.90 23.09 4.25
CA VAL A 250 -1.86 23.65 5.13
C VAL A 250 -2.33 23.67 6.59
N GLN A 251 -1.61 22.94 7.43
CA GLN A 251 -1.74 22.99 8.89
C GLN A 251 -0.90 24.16 9.42
N ARG A 252 -1.55 25.23 9.89
CA ARG A 252 -0.87 26.47 10.31
C ARG A 252 -0.04 26.31 11.59
N ASP A 253 -0.43 25.37 12.43
CA ASP A 253 0.26 25.12 13.71
C ASP A 253 1.54 24.28 13.53
N HIS A 254 1.73 23.67 12.36
CA HIS A 254 2.88 22.82 12.08
C HIS A 254 3.95 23.56 11.26
N ALA A 255 5.17 23.67 11.81
CA ALA A 255 6.26 24.45 11.19
C ALA A 255 6.61 23.98 9.77
N ALA A 256 6.70 22.65 9.55
CA ALA A 256 7.02 22.09 8.23
C ALA A 256 5.95 22.35 7.16
N SER A 257 4.67 22.37 7.57
CA SER A 257 3.54 22.72 6.70
C SER A 257 3.60 24.19 6.30
N ARG A 258 3.82 25.09 7.28
CA ARG A 258 4.04 26.52 6.99
C ARG A 258 5.22 26.75 6.06
N ALA A 259 6.33 26.05 6.29
CA ALA A 259 7.51 26.16 5.44
C ALA A 259 7.23 25.74 3.98
N THR A 260 6.41 24.71 3.76
CA THR A 260 6.00 24.29 2.41
C THR A 260 5.17 25.38 1.72
N ALA A 261 4.19 25.95 2.43
CA ALA A 261 3.36 27.04 1.90
C ALA A 261 4.20 28.30 1.59
N LEU A 262 5.09 28.66 2.50
CA LEU A 262 6.00 29.80 2.36
C LEU A 262 6.96 29.62 1.18
N LEU A 263 7.52 28.43 1.01
CA LEU A 263 8.34 28.11 -0.16
C LEU A 263 7.53 28.21 -1.46
N GLY A 264 6.29 27.70 -1.50
CA GLY A 264 5.41 27.86 -2.66
C GLY A 264 5.22 29.33 -3.05
N GLU A 265 5.00 30.21 -2.07
CA GLU A 265 4.88 31.65 -2.29
C GLU A 265 6.21 32.29 -2.75
N ILE A 266 7.33 31.92 -2.13
CA ILE A 266 8.67 32.37 -2.57
C ILE A 266 8.90 32.00 -4.04
N LEU A 267 8.62 30.75 -4.44
CA LEU A 267 8.80 30.27 -5.81
C LEU A 267 7.92 31.03 -6.82
N ARG A 268 6.69 31.36 -6.43
CA ARG A 268 5.77 32.17 -7.25
C ARG A 268 6.31 33.58 -7.45
N ARG A 269 6.74 34.24 -6.37
CA ARG A 269 7.31 35.61 -6.42
C ARG A 269 8.63 35.68 -7.18
N GLU A 270 9.46 34.64 -7.07
CA GLU A 270 10.67 34.51 -7.89
C GLU A 270 10.36 34.48 -9.38
N HIS A 271 9.28 33.79 -9.76
CA HIS A 271 8.83 33.73 -11.15
C HIS A 271 8.26 35.07 -11.65
N GLU A 272 7.58 35.81 -10.78
CA GLU A 272 6.97 37.12 -11.08
C GLU A 272 7.96 38.30 -11.05
N GLY A 273 9.14 38.12 -10.45
CA GLY A 273 10.20 39.14 -10.38
C GLY A 273 10.05 40.16 -9.26
N ASP A 274 9.22 39.90 -8.25
CA ASP A 274 8.98 40.82 -7.13
C ASP A 274 10.05 40.69 -6.03
N GLN A 275 11.12 41.49 -6.14
CA GLN A 275 12.27 41.37 -5.25
C GLN A 275 12.07 41.92 -3.83
N HIS A 276 11.11 42.80 -3.61
CA HIS A 276 10.96 43.47 -2.30
C HIS A 276 10.30 42.55 -1.27
N GLU A 277 9.22 41.85 -1.66
CA GLU A 277 8.53 40.90 -0.79
C GLU A 277 9.37 39.63 -0.54
N LEU A 278 10.23 39.25 -1.49
CA LEU A 278 11.09 38.06 -1.38
C LEU A 278 12.06 38.11 -0.19
N VAL A 279 12.56 39.28 0.20
CA VAL A 279 13.49 39.42 1.33
C VAL A 279 12.81 39.00 2.64
N SER A 280 11.60 39.50 2.88
CA SER A 280 10.83 39.20 4.09
C SER A 280 10.45 37.72 4.14
N LEU A 281 9.98 37.14 3.03
CA LEU A 281 9.60 35.73 2.96
C LEU A 281 10.80 34.79 3.19
N ARG A 282 11.96 35.11 2.61
CA ARG A 282 13.21 34.35 2.83
C ARG A 282 13.68 34.44 4.28
N GLN A 283 13.54 35.62 4.89
CA GLN A 283 13.85 35.80 6.30
C GLN A 283 12.93 34.93 7.17
N GLU A 284 11.61 34.94 6.94
CA GLU A 284 10.68 34.07 7.66
C GLU A 284 11.04 32.58 7.49
N PHE A 285 11.38 32.15 6.27
CA PHE A 285 11.73 30.76 5.99
C PHE A 285 13.00 30.33 6.73
N SER A 286 14.01 31.20 6.79
CA SER A 286 15.25 30.96 7.56
C SER A 286 15.00 30.74 9.05
N HIS A 287 14.00 31.43 9.63
CA HIS A 287 13.60 31.24 11.03
C HIS A 287 12.86 29.92 11.26
N LEU A 288 12.13 29.41 10.27
CA LEU A 288 11.45 28.12 10.37
C LEU A 288 12.45 26.96 10.31
N HIS A 289 13.43 27.01 9.39
CA HIS A 289 14.44 25.96 9.29
C HIS A 289 15.73 26.44 8.58
N ALA A 290 16.73 26.83 9.36
CA ALA A 290 17.99 27.37 8.85
C ALA A 290 18.72 26.42 7.88
N GLY A 291 18.83 25.13 8.22
CA GLY A 291 19.52 24.15 7.35
C GLY A 291 18.87 24.02 5.97
N LEU A 292 17.54 23.95 5.89
CA LEU A 292 16.82 23.86 4.62
C LEU A 292 16.90 25.18 3.83
N PHE A 293 16.92 26.32 4.52
CA PHE A 293 17.17 27.62 3.90
C PHE A 293 18.54 27.67 3.22
N ASP A 294 19.59 27.15 3.85
CA ASP A 294 20.94 27.10 3.25
C ASP A 294 20.99 26.22 1.99
N VAL A 295 20.28 25.09 2.00
CA VAL A 295 20.13 24.22 0.81
C VAL A 295 19.41 24.99 -0.31
N TYR A 296 18.31 25.67 0.01
CA TYR A 296 17.57 26.50 -0.93
C TYR A 296 18.45 27.61 -1.56
N MET A 297 19.20 28.34 -0.74
CA MET A 297 20.11 29.39 -1.22
C MET A 297 21.22 28.83 -2.11
N THR A 298 21.71 27.62 -1.83
CA THR A 298 22.71 26.94 -2.65
C THR A 298 22.15 26.59 -4.03
N THR A 299 20.94 26.03 -4.10
CA THR A 299 20.29 25.70 -5.38
C THR A 299 20.04 26.93 -6.26
N ARG A 300 19.72 28.09 -5.68
CA ARG A 300 19.47 29.33 -6.44
C ARG A 300 20.75 30.00 -6.92
N LYS A 301 21.85 29.94 -6.17
CA LYS A 301 23.16 30.45 -6.61
C LYS A 301 23.68 29.74 -7.87
N VAL A 302 23.36 28.46 -8.04
CA VAL A 302 23.78 27.66 -9.21
C VAL A 302 22.96 28.01 -10.46
N GLN A 303 21.70 28.46 -10.30
CA GLN A 303 20.83 28.81 -11.43
C GLN A 303 21.06 30.22 -12.02
N HIS A 304 21.78 31.09 -11.29
CA HIS A 304 22.11 32.46 -11.73
C HIS A 304 23.56 32.62 -12.23
N ARG A 305 24.23 31.51 -12.57
CA ARG A 305 25.52 31.48 -13.30
C ARG A 305 25.29 31.00 -14.72
#